data_AF-A0A4Q0S7J0-F1
#
_entry.id   AF-A0A4Q0S7J0-F1
#
_cell.length_a   1.000
_cell.length_b   1.000
_cell.length_c   1.000
_cell.angle_alpha   90.00
_cell.angle_beta   90.00
_cell.angle_gamma   90.00
#
_symmetry.space_group_name_H-M   'P 1'
#
loop_
_entity.id
_entity.type
_entity.pdbx_description
1 polymer ?
#
loop_
_entity_poly.entity_id
_entity_poly.type
_entity_poly.pdbx_seq_one_letter_code
_entity_poly.pdbx_strand_id
1 'polypeptide(L)'
;MILDERAVRAIIAHEVAHAQLRHTSGGANLQDFIAASENMLFYADPDRTITGRVALALLHSMLEWLDREYRALRRENELGADLGAAEQVGRAEMARALVITNACRTRLADLVFAPLEKEILGAINAPRPPLERIIKRLEDIRAHEPMIVAAVAGLGHEDDPDSTHPPFGKRLANLGYTDIPEIDEVRTSAIGQLLSRDAAKDLPARFDREWRKKAQEWVNVGR
;
A
#
# COMPACT_ATOMS: atom_id res chain seq x y z
N MET A 1 15.46 0.57 7.51
CA MET A 1 14.34 0.16 6.64
C MET A 1 14.34 -1.36 6.48
N ILE A 2 13.17 -1.98 6.41
CA ILE A 2 13.04 -3.45 6.51
C ILE A 2 13.51 -4.16 5.24
N LEU A 3 13.41 -3.52 4.08
CA LEU A 3 13.82 -4.08 2.79
C LEU A 3 15.33 -3.94 2.52
N ASP A 4 15.87 -4.81 1.66
CA ASP A 4 17.20 -4.64 1.03
C ASP A 4 17.09 -3.85 -0.28
N GLU A 5 18.25 -3.48 -0.83
CA GLU A 5 18.32 -2.71 -2.08
C GLU A 5 17.64 -3.44 -3.25
N ARG A 6 17.79 -4.76 -3.34
CA ARG A 6 17.24 -5.53 -4.47
C ARG A 6 15.71 -5.46 -4.48
N ALA A 7 15.07 -5.65 -3.31
CA ALA A 7 13.64 -5.50 -3.15
C ALA A 7 13.18 -4.07 -3.45
N VAL A 8 13.91 -3.05 -2.99
CA VAL A 8 13.60 -1.64 -3.30
C VAL A 8 13.69 -1.37 -4.80
N ARG A 9 14.70 -1.91 -5.48
CA ARG A 9 14.88 -1.75 -6.93
C ARG A 9 13.73 -2.38 -7.71
N ALA A 10 13.29 -3.58 -7.33
CA ALA A 10 12.14 -4.24 -7.93
C ALA A 10 10.84 -3.45 -7.72
N ILE A 11 10.62 -2.89 -6.53
CA ILE A 11 9.47 -2.02 -6.24
C ILE A 11 9.54 -0.75 -7.11
N ILE A 12 10.71 -0.11 -7.23
CA ILE A 12 10.87 1.06 -8.11
C ILE A 12 10.58 0.69 -9.58
N ALA A 13 11.03 -0.48 -10.05
CA ALA A 13 10.75 -0.95 -11.40
C ALA A 13 9.23 -1.14 -11.64
N HIS A 14 8.49 -1.59 -10.63
CA HIS A 14 7.02 -1.67 -10.66
C HIS A 14 6.36 -0.30 -10.79
N GLU A 15 6.78 0.69 -10.00
CA GLU A 15 6.28 2.07 -10.13
C GLU A 15 6.62 2.71 -11.49
N VAL A 16 7.81 2.42 -12.03
CA VAL A 16 8.21 2.85 -13.37
C VAL A 16 7.34 2.18 -14.45
N ALA A 17 7.01 0.89 -14.28
CA ALA A 17 6.12 0.18 -15.20
C ALA A 17 4.71 0.80 -15.21
N HIS A 18 4.18 1.20 -14.06
CA HIS A 18 2.92 1.98 -14.02
C HIS A 18 3.00 3.27 -14.85
N ALA A 19 4.12 3.99 -14.77
CA ALA A 19 4.31 5.22 -15.54
C ALA A 19 4.42 4.95 -17.05
N GLN A 20 5.20 3.93 -17.45
CA GLN A 20 5.39 3.54 -18.85
C GLN A 20 4.10 3.07 -19.51
N LEU A 21 3.29 2.30 -18.78
CA LEU A 21 2.00 1.78 -19.23
C LEU A 21 0.85 2.78 -19.07
N ARG A 22 1.15 4.00 -18.58
CA ARG A 22 0.17 5.09 -18.38
C ARG A 22 -1.00 4.68 -17.48
N HIS A 23 -0.74 3.84 -16.49
CA HIS A 23 -1.76 3.40 -15.53
C HIS A 23 -2.34 4.56 -14.69
N THR A 24 -1.68 5.72 -14.67
CA THR A 24 -2.09 6.92 -13.92
C THR A 24 -3.12 7.80 -14.65
N SER A 25 -3.28 7.69 -15.97
CA SER A 25 -4.16 8.62 -16.73
C SER A 25 -5.65 8.39 -16.53
N GLY A 26 -6.07 7.19 -16.13
CA GLY A 26 -7.50 6.88 -15.94
C GLY A 26 -8.17 7.60 -14.77
N GLY A 27 -7.41 7.95 -13.72
CA GLY A 27 -7.97 8.63 -12.53
C GLY A 27 -8.34 10.10 -12.75
N ALA A 28 -7.59 10.81 -13.59
CA ALA A 28 -7.87 12.20 -13.94
C ALA A 28 -9.19 12.32 -14.74
N ASN A 29 -9.41 11.40 -15.69
CA ASN A 29 -10.61 11.39 -16.53
C ASN A 29 -11.91 11.16 -15.73
N LEU A 30 -11.86 10.39 -14.65
CA LEU A 30 -13.03 10.15 -13.78
C LEU A 30 -13.38 11.39 -12.96
N GLN A 31 -12.38 12.13 -12.47
CA GLN A 31 -12.62 13.39 -11.76
C GLN A 31 -13.24 14.45 -12.69
N ASP A 32 -12.75 14.56 -13.91
CA ASP A 32 -13.31 15.48 -14.92
C ASP A 32 -14.76 15.10 -15.27
N PHE A 33 -15.06 13.81 -15.35
CA PHE A 33 -16.42 13.30 -15.59
C PHE A 33 -17.39 13.59 -14.42
N ILE A 34 -16.93 13.41 -13.17
CA ILE A 34 -17.72 13.75 -11.98
C ILE A 34 -18.01 15.26 -11.96
N ALA A 35 -16.99 16.08 -12.14
CA ALA A 35 -17.15 17.53 -12.18
C ALA A 35 -18.09 17.99 -13.31
N ALA A 36 -18.02 17.37 -14.49
CA ALA A 36 -18.93 17.64 -15.59
C ALA A 36 -20.38 17.20 -15.28
N SER A 37 -20.56 16.08 -14.57
CA SER A 37 -21.87 15.56 -14.18
C SER A 37 -22.52 16.37 -13.05
N GLU A 38 -21.74 16.86 -12.09
CA GLU A 38 -22.20 17.75 -11.02
C GLU A 38 -22.70 19.10 -11.58
N ASN A 39 -22.09 19.61 -12.67
CA ASN A 39 -22.59 20.80 -13.36
C ASN A 39 -24.02 20.63 -13.91
N MET A 40 -24.48 19.40 -14.20
CA MET A 40 -25.87 19.14 -14.60
C MET A 40 -26.84 19.36 -13.42
N LEU A 41 -26.44 19.01 -12.19
CA LEU A 41 -27.25 19.16 -10.98
C LEU A 41 -27.44 20.62 -10.58
N PHE A 42 -26.57 21.53 -11.05
CA PHE A 42 -26.77 22.97 -10.93
C PHE A 42 -28.05 23.44 -11.66
N TYR A 43 -28.37 22.83 -12.81
CA TYR A 43 -29.55 23.19 -13.61
C TYR A 43 -30.79 22.37 -13.25
N ALA A 44 -30.61 21.19 -12.64
CA ALA A 44 -31.67 20.32 -12.16
C ALA A 44 -31.45 20.00 -10.69
N ASP A 45 -31.70 20.99 -9.82
CA ASP A 45 -31.49 20.89 -8.38
C ASP A 45 -32.23 19.65 -7.80
N PRO A 46 -31.53 18.66 -7.23
CA PRO A 46 -32.12 17.45 -6.69
C PRO A 46 -32.98 17.70 -5.45
N ASP A 47 -32.76 18.77 -4.70
CA ASP A 47 -33.60 19.08 -3.54
C ASP A 47 -34.95 19.68 -3.98
N ARG A 48 -34.96 20.35 -5.13
CA ARG A 48 -36.12 21.11 -5.64
C ARG A 48 -36.86 20.46 -6.81
N THR A 49 -36.28 19.47 -7.49
CA THR A 49 -36.86 18.90 -8.71
C THR A 49 -36.87 17.37 -8.70
N ILE A 50 -37.95 16.77 -9.21
CA ILE A 50 -38.03 15.31 -9.40
C ILE A 50 -36.96 14.84 -10.40
N THR A 51 -36.76 15.60 -11.48
CA THR A 51 -35.72 15.33 -12.48
C THR A 51 -34.33 15.31 -11.87
N GLY A 52 -34.01 16.27 -10.98
CA GLY A 52 -32.74 16.30 -10.26
C GLY A 52 -32.54 15.09 -9.36
N ARG A 53 -33.59 14.65 -8.63
CA ARG A 53 -33.52 13.43 -7.80
C ARG A 53 -33.27 12.18 -8.62
N VAL A 54 -33.95 12.05 -9.75
CA VAL A 54 -33.75 10.93 -10.68
C VAL A 54 -32.34 10.97 -11.28
N ALA A 55 -31.87 12.14 -11.72
CA ALA A 55 -30.53 12.31 -12.24
C ALA A 55 -29.45 11.99 -11.21
N LEU A 56 -29.62 12.43 -9.95
CA LEU A 56 -28.70 12.11 -8.86
C LEU A 56 -28.68 10.62 -8.54
N ALA A 57 -29.83 9.95 -8.50
CA ALA A 57 -29.91 8.51 -8.27
C ALA A 57 -29.22 7.71 -9.40
N LEU A 58 -29.42 8.12 -10.66
CA LEU A 58 -28.74 7.52 -11.82
C LEU A 58 -27.23 7.78 -11.78
N LEU A 59 -26.80 8.99 -11.39
CA LEU A 59 -25.40 9.33 -11.24
C LEU A 59 -24.74 8.47 -10.15
N HIS A 60 -25.35 8.32 -8.98
CA HIS A 60 -24.84 7.44 -7.92
C HIS A 60 -24.71 5.99 -8.40
N SER A 61 -25.75 5.43 -9.03
CA SER A 61 -25.70 4.06 -9.54
C SER A 61 -24.62 3.87 -10.61
N MET A 62 -24.45 4.87 -11.48
CA MET A 62 -23.39 4.88 -12.49
C MET A 62 -22.00 5.00 -11.85
N LEU A 63 -21.83 5.81 -10.81
CA LEU A 63 -20.58 5.95 -10.08
C LEU A 63 -20.21 4.66 -9.34
N GLU A 64 -21.16 3.99 -8.69
CA GLU A 64 -20.92 2.68 -8.06
C GLU A 64 -20.49 1.60 -9.07
N TRP A 65 -21.04 1.65 -10.29
CA TRP A 65 -20.59 0.78 -11.37
C TRP A 65 -19.20 1.18 -11.88
N LEU A 66 -18.97 2.46 -12.17
CA LEU A 66 -17.66 2.97 -12.61
C LEU A 66 -16.55 2.69 -11.60
N ASP A 67 -16.82 2.84 -10.30
CA ASP A 67 -15.88 2.53 -9.24
C ASP A 67 -15.48 1.04 -9.25
N ARG A 68 -16.43 0.14 -9.48
CA ARG A 68 -16.16 -1.30 -9.59
C ARG A 68 -15.28 -1.60 -10.80
N GLU A 69 -15.61 -1.05 -11.97
CA GLU A 69 -14.79 -1.20 -13.19
C GLU A 69 -13.41 -0.58 -13.02
N TYR A 70 -13.32 0.58 -12.38
CA TYR A 70 -12.07 1.26 -12.10
C TYR A 70 -11.18 0.44 -11.15
N ARG A 71 -11.75 -0.20 -10.13
CA ARG A 71 -11.02 -1.15 -9.27
C ARG A 71 -10.57 -2.39 -10.04
N ALA A 72 -11.40 -2.93 -10.94
CA ALA A 72 -11.01 -4.05 -11.80
C ALA A 72 -9.82 -3.68 -12.70
N LEU A 73 -9.90 -2.51 -13.36
CA LEU A 73 -8.82 -1.98 -14.19
C LEU A 73 -7.54 -1.72 -13.38
N ARG A 74 -7.65 -1.16 -12.17
CA ARG A 74 -6.49 -1.00 -11.29
C ARG A 74 -5.85 -2.33 -10.94
N ARG A 75 -6.66 -3.35 -10.64
CA ARG A 75 -6.15 -4.70 -10.37
C ARG A 75 -5.42 -5.29 -11.59
N GLU A 76 -5.90 -5.07 -12.80
CA GLU A 76 -5.19 -5.46 -14.02
C GLU A 76 -3.89 -4.67 -14.22
N ASN A 77 -3.91 -3.37 -13.96
CA ASN A 77 -2.74 -2.50 -14.05
C ASN A 77 -1.61 -2.94 -13.09
N GLU A 78 -1.95 -3.41 -11.87
CA GLU A 78 -0.97 -3.95 -10.92
C GLU A 78 -0.29 -5.22 -11.47
N LEU A 79 -1.05 -6.11 -12.11
CA LEU A 79 -0.50 -7.31 -12.76
C LEU A 79 0.37 -6.96 -13.96
N GLY A 80 -0.05 -5.97 -14.76
CA GLY A 80 0.74 -5.42 -15.85
C GLY A 80 2.05 -4.79 -15.36
N ALA A 81 2.00 -4.06 -14.25
CA ALA A 81 3.19 -3.45 -13.64
C ALA A 81 4.15 -4.50 -13.04
N ASP A 82 3.62 -5.59 -12.45
CA ASP A 82 4.44 -6.73 -12.01
C ASP A 82 5.22 -7.36 -13.19
N LEU A 83 4.55 -7.57 -14.33
CA LEU A 83 5.21 -8.09 -15.54
C LEU A 83 6.22 -7.11 -16.12
N GLY A 84 5.87 -5.83 -16.21
CA GLY A 84 6.77 -4.78 -16.70
C GLY A 84 7.99 -4.58 -15.81
N ALA A 85 7.85 -4.73 -14.49
CA ALA A 85 8.99 -4.77 -13.57
C ALA A 85 9.85 -6.01 -13.80
N ALA A 86 9.21 -7.17 -13.99
CA ALA A 86 9.91 -8.43 -14.23
C ALA A 86 10.72 -8.43 -15.55
N GLU A 87 10.33 -7.64 -16.54
CA GLU A 87 11.16 -7.40 -17.75
C GLU A 87 12.47 -6.65 -17.43
N GLN A 88 12.47 -5.81 -16.40
CA GLN A 88 13.64 -5.00 -16.01
C GLN A 88 14.55 -5.68 -14.99
N VAL A 89 13.97 -6.34 -13.97
CA VAL A 89 14.73 -6.95 -12.86
C VAL A 89 14.72 -8.47 -12.87
N GLY A 90 13.92 -9.09 -13.74
CA GLY A 90 13.70 -10.53 -13.78
C GLY A 90 12.53 -10.99 -12.91
N ARG A 91 11.81 -12.02 -13.36
CA ARG A 91 10.65 -12.60 -12.65
C ARG A 91 10.99 -13.08 -11.24
N ALA A 92 12.15 -13.72 -11.07
CA ALA A 92 12.61 -14.20 -9.76
C ALA A 92 12.83 -13.06 -8.76
N GLU A 93 13.42 -11.94 -9.20
CA GLU A 93 13.66 -10.79 -8.33
C GLU A 93 12.36 -10.09 -7.97
N MET A 94 11.45 -9.92 -8.94
CA MET A 94 10.13 -9.33 -8.67
C MET A 94 9.31 -10.21 -7.71
N ALA A 95 9.31 -11.53 -7.93
CA ALA A 95 8.63 -12.48 -7.04
C ALA A 95 9.22 -12.44 -5.63
N ARG A 96 10.56 -12.42 -5.50
CA ARG A 96 11.24 -12.23 -4.22
C ARG A 96 10.81 -10.94 -3.53
N ALA A 97 10.75 -9.81 -4.26
CA ALA A 97 10.33 -8.54 -3.71
C ALA A 97 8.87 -8.57 -3.23
N LEU A 98 7.97 -9.23 -3.97
CA LEU A 98 6.58 -9.45 -3.54
C LEU A 98 6.49 -10.27 -2.25
N VAL A 99 7.22 -11.38 -2.17
CA VAL A 99 7.27 -12.24 -0.97
C VAL A 99 7.74 -11.45 0.24
N ILE A 100 8.87 -10.74 0.11
CA ILE A 100 9.43 -9.94 1.19
C ILE A 100 8.44 -8.85 1.61
N THR A 101 7.85 -8.13 0.66
CA THR A 101 6.92 -7.04 0.95
C THR A 101 5.67 -7.54 1.66
N ASN A 102 5.07 -8.63 1.17
CA ASN A 102 3.90 -9.24 1.77
C ASN A 102 4.19 -9.77 3.18
N ALA A 103 5.29 -10.53 3.36
CA ALA A 103 5.71 -11.00 4.66
C ALA A 103 5.94 -9.83 5.63
N CYS A 104 6.66 -8.79 5.19
CA CYS A 104 6.96 -7.63 6.00
C CYS A 104 5.69 -6.87 6.41
N ARG A 105 4.67 -6.80 5.56
CA ARG A 105 3.36 -6.22 5.92
C ARG A 105 2.75 -6.95 7.12
N THR A 106 2.69 -8.27 7.07
CA THR A 106 2.17 -9.10 8.18
C THR A 106 3.02 -8.93 9.44
N ARG A 107 4.35 -9.03 9.32
CA ARG A 107 5.28 -8.88 10.45
C ARG A 107 5.18 -7.50 11.10
N LEU A 108 5.01 -6.44 10.30
CA LEU A 108 4.79 -5.07 10.78
C LEU A 108 3.46 -4.94 11.53
N ALA A 109 2.39 -5.53 10.99
CA ALA A 109 1.08 -5.53 11.64
C ALA A 109 1.19 -6.16 13.03
N ASP A 110 1.78 -7.36 13.14
CA ASP A 110 1.84 -8.12 14.38
C ASP A 110 2.80 -7.52 15.42
N LEU A 111 4.00 -7.12 14.99
CA LEU A 111 5.08 -6.73 15.91
C LEU A 111 5.08 -5.25 16.26
N VAL A 112 4.48 -4.40 15.42
CA VAL A 112 4.54 -2.94 15.57
C VAL A 112 3.17 -2.34 15.72
N PHE A 113 2.28 -2.54 14.75
CA PHE A 113 1.05 -1.76 14.67
C PHE A 113 -0.06 -2.26 15.60
N ALA A 114 -0.31 -3.57 15.72
CA ALA A 114 -1.28 -4.10 16.66
C ALA A 114 -0.92 -3.79 18.14
N PRO A 115 0.37 -3.87 18.57
CA PRO A 115 0.77 -3.37 19.88
C PRO A 115 0.60 -1.85 20.03
N LEU A 116 0.94 -1.06 19.01
CA LEU A 116 0.80 0.40 19.04
C LEU A 116 -0.68 0.81 19.18
N GLU A 117 -1.58 0.17 18.44
CA GLU A 117 -3.02 0.43 18.50
C GLU A 117 -3.56 0.20 19.92
N LYS A 118 -3.18 -0.91 20.55
CA LYS A 118 -3.54 -1.20 21.94
C LYS A 118 -3.01 -0.15 22.92
N GLU A 119 -1.79 0.34 22.70
CA GLU A 119 -1.21 1.39 23.54
C GLU A 119 -1.92 2.73 23.38
N ILE A 120 -2.36 3.08 22.16
CA ILE A 120 -3.07 4.34 21.89
C ILE A 120 -4.42 4.38 22.63
N LEU A 121 -5.16 3.28 22.72
CA LEU A 121 -6.51 3.22 23.31
C LEU A 121 -6.58 3.60 24.80
N GLY A 122 -5.45 3.66 25.51
CA GLY A 122 -5.39 4.08 26.92
C GLY A 122 -4.27 5.09 27.21
N ALA A 123 -3.70 5.71 26.16
CA ALA A 123 -2.54 6.57 26.29
C ALA A 123 -2.88 7.89 26.97
N ILE A 124 -2.13 8.25 28.01
CA ILE A 124 -2.14 9.59 28.64
C ILE A 124 -1.20 10.55 27.89
N ASN A 125 -0.13 10.00 27.32
CA ASN A 125 0.89 10.68 26.53
C ASN A 125 1.08 9.92 25.22
N ALA A 126 1.55 10.61 24.18
CA ALA A 126 1.87 9.97 22.90
C ALA A 126 2.78 8.75 23.13
N PRO A 127 2.38 7.56 22.63
CA PRO A 127 3.19 6.35 22.80
C PRO A 127 4.46 6.44 21.95
N ARG A 128 5.32 5.42 22.04
CA ARG A 128 6.54 5.38 21.24
C ARG A 128 6.20 5.39 19.72
N PRO A 129 6.87 6.23 18.91
CA PRO A 129 6.64 6.32 17.47
C PRO A 129 6.84 4.99 16.73
N PRO A 130 6.11 4.76 15.63
CA PRO A 130 6.16 3.49 14.90
C PRO A 130 7.53 3.23 14.27
N LEU A 131 8.24 4.25 13.76
CA LEU A 131 9.53 4.04 13.13
C LEU A 131 10.62 3.64 14.15
N GLU A 132 10.61 4.24 15.34
CA GLU A 132 11.46 3.78 16.45
C GLU A 132 11.18 2.30 16.82
N ARG A 133 9.90 1.89 16.86
CA ARG A 133 9.53 0.49 17.11
C ARG A 133 10.04 -0.44 16.03
N ILE A 134 9.91 -0.04 14.76
CA ILE A 134 10.41 -0.79 13.60
C ILE A 134 11.91 -1.00 13.72
N ILE A 135 12.67 0.05 14.05
CA ILE A 135 14.13 -0.04 14.21
C ILE A 135 14.48 -1.01 15.34
N LYS A 136 13.79 -0.92 16.49
CA LYS A 136 14.03 -1.81 17.64
C LYS A 136 13.68 -3.28 17.35
N ARG A 137 12.72 -3.53 16.46
CA ARG A 137 12.25 -4.87 16.07
C ARG A 137 12.80 -5.32 14.72
N LEU A 138 13.81 -4.65 14.17
CA LEU A 138 14.22 -4.85 12.79
C LEU A 138 14.68 -6.29 12.52
N GLU A 139 15.44 -6.87 13.44
CA GLU A 139 15.89 -8.27 13.34
C GLU A 139 14.71 -9.24 13.43
N ASP A 140 13.80 -9.05 14.39
CA ASP A 140 12.59 -9.85 14.54
C ASP A 140 11.72 -9.79 13.27
N ILE A 141 11.54 -8.60 12.69
CA ILE A 141 10.74 -8.40 11.47
C ILE A 141 11.36 -9.15 10.29
N ARG A 142 12.69 -9.16 10.20
CA ARG A 142 13.48 -9.76 9.10
C ARG A 142 13.84 -11.22 9.31
N ALA A 143 13.49 -11.80 10.46
CA ALA A 143 13.78 -13.19 10.76
C ALA A 143 13.27 -14.08 9.62
N HIS A 144 14.16 -14.90 9.06
CA HIS A 144 13.94 -15.56 7.78
C HIS A 144 12.76 -16.54 7.84
N GLU A 145 12.76 -17.48 8.77
CA GLU A 145 11.71 -18.49 8.90
C GLU A 145 10.35 -17.84 9.22
N PRO A 146 10.23 -16.87 10.16
CA PRO A 146 8.98 -16.14 10.35
C PRO A 146 8.50 -15.36 9.13
N MET A 147 9.40 -14.85 8.29
CA MET A 147 9.03 -14.22 7.02
C MET A 147 8.44 -15.22 6.03
N ILE A 148 9.04 -16.41 5.89
CA ILE A 148 8.50 -17.46 5.03
C ILE A 148 7.12 -17.90 5.51
N VAL A 149 6.95 -18.14 6.81
CA VAL A 149 5.64 -18.49 7.39
C VAL A 149 4.60 -17.41 7.12
N ALA A 150 4.95 -16.14 7.29
CA ALA A 150 4.06 -15.02 7.00
C ALA A 150 3.71 -14.92 5.51
N ALA A 151 4.65 -15.21 4.61
CA ALA A 151 4.41 -15.23 3.18
C ALA A 151 3.46 -16.36 2.77
N VAL A 152 3.68 -17.57 3.27
CA VAL A 152 2.81 -18.74 3.02
C VAL A 152 1.39 -18.47 3.50
N ALA A 153 1.22 -17.92 4.70
CA ALA A 153 -0.10 -17.54 5.21
C ALA A 153 -0.81 -16.54 4.26
N GLY A 154 -0.06 -15.61 3.66
CA GLY A 154 -0.59 -14.64 2.72
C GLY A 154 -1.05 -15.22 1.38
N LEU A 155 -0.63 -16.43 0.99
CA LEU A 155 -1.13 -17.08 -0.23
C LEU A 155 -2.63 -17.44 -0.10
N GLY A 156 -3.08 -17.73 1.12
CA GLY A 156 -4.46 -18.12 1.41
C GLY A 156 -5.40 -16.95 1.72
N HIS A 157 -4.93 -15.70 1.68
CA HIS A 157 -5.80 -14.55 1.90
C HIS A 157 -6.78 -14.36 0.73
N GLU A 158 -8.06 -14.22 1.07
CA GLU A 158 -9.13 -13.98 0.10
C GLU A 158 -9.01 -12.61 -0.58
N ASP A 159 -9.62 -12.50 -1.75
CA ASP A 159 -9.73 -11.25 -2.50
C ASP A 159 -10.62 -10.27 -1.73
N ASP A 160 -10.03 -9.15 -1.32
CA ASP A 160 -10.77 -8.02 -0.77
C ASP A 160 -11.37 -7.23 -1.94
N PRO A 161 -12.70 -7.24 -2.14
CA PRO A 161 -13.35 -6.58 -3.27
C PRO A 161 -13.19 -5.05 -3.26
N ASP A 162 -12.84 -4.47 -2.11
CA ASP A 162 -12.61 -3.04 -1.94
C ASP A 162 -11.12 -2.68 -2.11
N SER A 163 -10.23 -3.67 -2.18
CA SER A 163 -8.81 -3.47 -2.47
C SER A 163 -8.56 -3.15 -3.94
N THR A 164 -7.70 -2.16 -4.17
CA THR A 164 -7.18 -1.85 -5.52
C THR A 164 -6.02 -2.76 -5.93
N HIS A 165 -5.43 -3.51 -4.99
CA HIS A 165 -4.37 -4.47 -5.25
C HIS A 165 -4.96 -5.88 -5.35
N PRO A 166 -4.56 -6.67 -6.37
CA PRO A 166 -4.90 -8.09 -6.44
C PRO A 166 -4.36 -8.88 -5.25
N PRO A 167 -4.95 -10.06 -4.95
CA PRO A 167 -4.43 -10.96 -3.92
C PRO A 167 -2.96 -11.31 -4.18
N PHE A 168 -2.19 -11.46 -3.11
CA PHE A 168 -0.76 -11.78 -3.18
C PHE A 168 -0.49 -13.04 -4.01
N GLY A 169 -1.26 -14.11 -3.80
CA GLY A 169 -1.14 -15.34 -4.59
C GLY A 169 -1.38 -15.12 -6.09
N LYS A 170 -2.32 -14.23 -6.47
CA LYS A 170 -2.58 -13.89 -7.88
C LYS A 170 -1.41 -13.13 -8.50
N ARG A 171 -0.79 -12.20 -7.76
CA ARG A 171 0.41 -11.47 -8.22
C ARG A 171 1.62 -12.39 -8.42
N LEU A 172 1.84 -13.35 -7.52
CA LEU A 172 2.89 -14.37 -7.69
C LEU A 172 2.61 -15.29 -8.89
N ALA A 173 1.37 -15.76 -9.04
CA ALA A 173 0.97 -16.61 -10.15
C ALA A 173 1.18 -15.90 -11.50
N ASN A 174 0.92 -14.60 -11.56
CA ASN A 174 1.18 -13.76 -12.73
C ASN A 174 2.67 -13.71 -13.12
N LEU A 175 3.58 -13.89 -12.15
CA LEU A 175 5.03 -14.03 -12.40
C LEU A 175 5.47 -15.47 -12.68
N GLY A 176 4.54 -16.44 -12.67
CA GLY A 176 4.82 -17.86 -12.91
C GLY A 176 5.08 -18.68 -11.64
N TYR A 177 4.76 -18.16 -10.46
CA TYR A 177 4.97 -18.85 -9.18
C TYR A 177 3.64 -19.26 -8.54
N THR A 178 3.46 -20.56 -8.31
CA THR A 178 2.27 -21.11 -7.61
C THR A 178 2.48 -21.29 -6.11
N ASP A 179 3.71 -21.15 -5.64
CA ASP A 179 4.11 -21.24 -4.24
C ASP A 179 5.18 -20.17 -3.94
N ILE A 180 5.58 -20.03 -2.68
CA ILE A 180 6.63 -19.10 -2.25
C ILE A 180 7.97 -19.55 -2.87
N PRO A 181 8.60 -18.75 -3.75
CA PRO A 181 9.95 -19.03 -4.21
C PRO A 181 10.93 -19.00 -3.04
N GLU A 182 12.04 -19.72 -3.18
CA GLU A 182 13.17 -19.58 -2.28
C GLU A 182 13.68 -18.13 -2.31
N ILE A 183 13.83 -17.51 -1.14
CA ILE A 183 14.31 -16.14 -1.00
C ILE A 183 15.50 -16.07 -0.04
N ASP A 184 16.53 -15.33 -0.43
CA ASP A 184 17.68 -15.08 0.47
C ASP A 184 17.29 -14.20 1.67
N GLU A 185 18.00 -14.38 2.77
CA GLU A 185 17.92 -13.53 3.97
C GLU A 185 18.16 -12.03 3.67
N VAL A 186 17.40 -11.17 4.33
CA VAL A 186 17.57 -9.71 4.25
C VAL A 186 18.64 -9.24 5.25
N ARG A 187 19.91 -9.37 4.88
CA ARG A 187 21.05 -9.06 5.76
C ARG A 187 21.33 -7.57 5.91
N THR A 188 21.08 -6.77 4.87
CA THR A 188 21.40 -5.34 4.87
C THR A 188 20.19 -4.48 4.55
N SER A 189 20.07 -3.33 5.21
CA SER A 189 19.01 -2.37 4.92
C SER A 189 19.34 -1.52 3.72
N ALA A 190 18.36 -1.37 2.81
CA ALA A 190 18.44 -0.41 1.71
C ALA A 190 18.75 1.01 2.19
N ILE A 191 18.25 1.45 3.35
CA ILE A 191 18.59 2.79 3.89
C ILE A 191 20.11 2.92 4.14
N GLY A 192 20.77 1.87 4.63
CA GLY A 192 22.19 1.90 4.92
C GLY A 192 23.09 1.89 3.68
N GLN A 193 22.52 1.56 2.52
CA GLN A 193 23.23 1.48 1.23
C GLN A 193 22.89 2.65 0.31
N LEU A 194 21.62 3.06 0.26
CA LEU A 194 21.10 4.04 -0.68
C LEU A 194 21.12 5.48 -0.16
N LEU A 195 21.15 5.68 1.17
CA LEU A 195 21.16 7.01 1.77
C LEU A 195 22.53 7.34 2.36
N SER A 196 22.86 8.64 2.38
CA SER A 196 23.99 9.12 3.17
C SER A 196 23.77 8.83 4.65
N ARG A 197 24.86 8.71 5.44
CA ARG A 197 24.76 8.48 6.89
C ARG A 197 23.92 9.54 7.59
N ASP A 198 24.05 10.79 7.18
CA ASP A 198 23.27 11.90 7.74
C ASP A 198 21.79 11.77 7.40
N ALA A 199 21.45 11.50 6.14
CA ALA A 199 20.05 11.29 5.73
C ALA A 199 19.41 10.07 6.41
N ALA A 200 20.16 8.98 6.56
CA ALA A 200 19.72 7.77 7.24
C ALA A 200 19.42 7.99 8.74
N LYS A 201 20.02 9.02 9.36
CA LYS A 201 19.78 9.41 10.75
C LYS A 201 18.69 10.47 10.88
N ASP A 202 18.72 11.48 10.03
CA ASP A 202 17.86 12.66 10.14
C ASP A 202 16.42 12.40 9.69
N LEU A 203 16.22 11.61 8.63
CA LEU A 203 14.88 11.32 8.13
C LEU A 203 14.03 10.56 9.16
N PRO A 204 14.53 9.48 9.81
CA PRO A 204 13.80 8.83 10.88
C PRO A 204 13.51 9.76 12.06
N ALA A 205 14.51 10.52 12.50
CA ALA A 205 14.35 11.44 13.62
C ALA A 205 13.31 12.54 13.34
N ARG A 206 13.26 13.05 12.09
CA ARG A 206 12.25 14.02 11.68
C ARG A 206 10.85 13.41 11.66
N PHE A 207 10.72 12.20 11.10
CA PHE A 207 9.44 11.47 11.10
C PHE A 207 8.92 11.26 12.52
N ASP A 208 9.77 10.79 13.44
CA ASP A 208 9.39 10.52 14.82
C ASP A 208 8.95 11.78 15.58
N ARG A 209 9.59 12.93 15.32
CA ARG A 209 9.18 14.21 15.91
C ARG A 209 7.80 14.65 15.42
N GLU A 210 7.58 14.63 14.11
CA GLU A 210 6.29 15.03 13.52
C GLU A 210 5.16 14.08 13.94
N TRP A 211 5.43 12.78 13.95
CA TRP A 211 4.47 11.79 14.42
C TRP A 211 4.10 12.02 15.88
N ARG A 212 5.09 12.24 16.76
CA ARG A 212 4.84 12.44 18.20
C ARG A 212 4.00 13.70 18.46
N LYS A 213 4.25 14.77 17.71
CA LYS A 213 3.43 15.99 17.78
C LYS A 213 1.96 15.68 17.46
N LYS A 214 1.69 15.05 16.32
CA LYS A 214 0.33 14.69 15.88
C LYS A 214 -0.35 13.70 16.84
N ALA A 215 0.38 12.69 17.29
CA ALA A 215 -0.14 11.69 18.23
C ALA A 215 -0.50 12.33 19.58
N GLN A 216 0.31 13.27 20.08
CA GLN A 216 0.00 13.98 21.32
C GLN A 216 -1.24 14.87 21.17
N GLU A 217 -1.40 15.54 20.02
CA GLU A 217 -2.62 16.31 19.72
C GLU A 217 -3.86 15.41 19.76
N TRP A 218 -3.82 14.23 19.15
CA TRP A 218 -4.94 13.27 19.20
C TRP A 218 -5.24 12.76 20.62
N VAL A 219 -4.21 12.40 21.39
CA VAL A 219 -4.37 11.96 22.78
C VAL A 219 -4.95 13.08 23.67
N ASN A 220 -4.65 14.34 23.37
CA ASN A 220 -5.17 15.49 24.11
C ASN A 220 -6.62 15.84 23.76
N VAL A 221 -7.05 15.64 22.51
CA VAL A 221 -8.44 15.90 22.06
C VAL A 221 -9.42 14.82 22.55
N GLY A 222 -8.92 13.61 22.84
CA GLY A 222 -9.70 12.53 23.45
C GLY A 222 -9.96 12.67 24.96
N ARG A 223 -9.64 13.82 25.57
CA ARG A 223 -10.01 14.20 26.95
C ARG A 223 -11.12 15.22 26.94
#